data_AF-A0A6A2YJ13-F1
#
_entry.id   AF-A0A6A2YJ13-F1
#
_cell.length_a   1.000
_cell.length_b   1.000
_cell.length_c   1.000
_cell.angle_alpha   90.00
_cell.angle_beta   90.00
_cell.angle_gamma   90.00
#
_symmetry.space_group_name_H-M   'P 1'
#
loop_
_entity.id
_entity.type
_entity.pdbx_description
1 polymer ?
#
loop_
_entity_poly.entity_id
_entity_poly.type
_entity_poly.pdbx_seq_one_letter_code
_entity_poly.pdbx_strand_id
1 'polypeptide(L)'
;MRSLLNLELFLDCITEPNEKLVEFGMGGVCNSCVDPANAAVITQCGGIPLVVQCLSSPVRNTVNYALGALYYLCNKSNREEILKPEVIDVIERYAEAQTVNVSFSNLAKAFLDKHAC
;
A
#
# COMPACT_ATOMS: atom_id res chain seq x y z
N MET A 1 21.25 -11.26 -4.60
CA MET A 1 20.80 -12.06 -3.44
C MET A 1 20.49 -11.22 -2.19
N ARG A 2 21.06 -10.02 -1.99
CA ARG A 2 20.75 -9.16 -0.81
C ARG A 2 19.43 -8.37 -0.86
N SER A 3 18.79 -8.18 -2.02
CA SER A 3 17.55 -7.37 -2.12
C SER A 3 16.30 -8.14 -1.69
N LEU A 4 16.21 -9.44 -1.99
CA LEU A 4 15.03 -10.27 -1.72
C LEU A 4 14.75 -10.42 -0.22
N LEU A 5 15.79 -10.64 0.59
CA LEU A 5 15.67 -10.78 2.05
C LEU A 5 15.06 -9.56 2.75
N ASN A 6 15.24 -8.37 2.18
CA ASN A 6 14.73 -7.14 2.80
C ASN A 6 13.22 -6.98 2.56
N LEU A 7 12.70 -7.44 1.41
CA LEU A 7 11.28 -7.30 1.08
C LEU A 7 10.42 -8.27 1.89
N GLU A 8 10.83 -9.52 2.00
CA GLU A 8 10.16 -10.52 2.86
C GLU A 8 10.15 -10.07 4.32
N LEU A 9 11.27 -9.53 4.83
CA LEU A 9 11.33 -8.97 6.19
C LEU A 9 10.32 -7.85 6.41
N PHE A 10 10.13 -6.95 5.43
CA PHE A 10 9.13 -5.91 5.55
C PHE A 10 7.70 -6.48 5.59
N LEU A 11 7.42 -7.52 4.81
CA LEU A 11 6.13 -8.21 4.83
C LEU A 11 5.90 -8.91 6.17
N ASP A 12 6.90 -9.59 6.71
CA ASP A 12 6.84 -10.20 8.05
C ASP A 12 6.53 -9.14 9.11
N CYS A 13 7.21 -8.00 9.06
CA CYS A 13 6.98 -6.87 9.98
C CYS A 13 5.54 -6.34 9.93
N ILE A 14 4.85 -6.42 8.79
CA ILE A 14 3.44 -5.99 8.64
C ILE A 14 2.48 -6.93 9.36
N THR A 15 2.87 -8.21 9.54
CA THR A 15 2.03 -9.21 10.23
C THR A 15 2.17 -9.16 11.75
N GLU A 16 3.17 -8.44 12.26
CA GLU A 16 3.42 -8.33 13.69
C GLU A 16 2.33 -7.50 14.41
N PRO A 17 2.01 -7.82 15.68
CA PRO A 17 1.03 -7.04 16.45
C PRO A 17 1.53 -5.66 16.85
N ASN A 18 2.84 -5.39 16.73
CA ASN A 18 3.45 -4.13 17.12
C ASN A 18 3.30 -3.09 16.02
N GLU A 19 2.48 -2.07 16.27
CA GLU A 19 2.22 -0.96 15.34
C GLU A 19 3.49 -0.29 14.78
N LYS A 20 4.58 -0.23 15.55
CA LYS A 20 5.86 0.34 15.06
C LYS A 20 6.54 -0.56 14.03
N LEU A 21 6.43 -1.89 14.18
CA LEU A 21 6.93 -2.84 13.20
C LEU A 21 6.06 -2.82 11.94
N VAL A 22 4.74 -2.70 12.10
CA VAL A 22 3.82 -2.55 10.96
C VAL A 22 4.13 -1.28 10.17
N GLU A 23 4.29 -0.15 10.85
CA GLU A 23 4.67 1.12 10.22
C GLU A 23 6.02 1.02 9.50
N PHE A 24 7.01 0.39 10.15
CA PHE A 24 8.32 0.16 9.56
C PHE A 24 8.25 -0.72 8.30
N GLY A 25 7.53 -1.84 8.38
CA GLY A 25 7.34 -2.76 7.25
C GLY A 25 6.62 -2.09 6.09
N MET A 26 5.51 -1.40 6.35
CA MET A 26 4.78 -0.67 5.31
C MET A 26 5.59 0.47 4.69
N GLY A 27 6.37 1.20 5.50
CA GLY A 27 7.29 2.21 4.98
C GLY A 27 8.37 1.62 4.07
N GLY A 28 8.94 0.47 4.45
CA GLY A 28 9.88 -0.28 3.63
C GLY A 28 9.28 -0.75 2.31
N VAL A 29 8.06 -1.31 2.33
CA VAL A 29 7.31 -1.72 1.13
C VAL A 29 7.05 -0.53 0.21
N CYS A 30 6.50 0.56 0.76
CA CYS A 30 6.17 1.77 -0.02
C CYS A 30 7.40 2.34 -0.73
N ASN A 31 8.53 2.46 -0.02
CA ASN A 31 9.76 2.99 -0.61
C ASN A 31 10.38 2.04 -1.64
N SER A 32 10.19 0.73 -1.47
CA SER A 32 10.80 -0.27 -2.35
C SER A 32 10.01 -0.49 -3.64
N CYS A 33 8.68 -0.44 -3.58
CA CYS A 33 7.79 -0.76 -4.71
C CYS A 33 7.81 0.28 -5.85
N VAL A 34 8.52 1.40 -5.67
CA VAL A 34 8.81 2.35 -6.76
C VAL A 34 9.66 1.68 -7.86
N ASP A 35 10.49 0.70 -7.50
CA ASP A 35 11.18 -0.17 -8.45
C ASP A 35 10.25 -1.32 -8.89
N PRO A 36 9.94 -1.45 -10.20
CA PRO A 36 9.08 -2.51 -10.72
C PRO A 36 9.55 -3.93 -10.38
N ALA A 37 10.86 -4.16 -10.25
CA ALA A 37 11.39 -5.48 -9.87
C ALA A 37 11.01 -5.82 -8.42
N ASN A 38 11.09 -4.84 -7.51
CA ASN A 38 10.66 -5.03 -6.13
C ASN A 38 9.14 -5.14 -6.02
N ALA A 39 8.38 -4.36 -6.79
CA ALA A 39 6.92 -4.46 -6.86
C ALA A 39 6.46 -5.87 -7.28
N ALA A 40 7.15 -6.47 -8.25
CA ALA A 40 6.88 -7.84 -8.69
C ALA A 40 7.14 -8.85 -7.57
N VAL A 41 8.27 -8.72 -6.85
CA VAL A 41 8.59 -9.60 -5.71
C VAL A 41 7.56 -9.44 -4.59
N ILE A 42 7.24 -8.21 -4.18
CA ILE A 42 6.22 -7.92 -3.16
C ILE A 42 4.88 -8.57 -3.53
N THR A 43 4.47 -8.47 -4.80
CA THR A 43 3.24 -9.09 -5.29
C THR A 43 3.31 -10.62 -5.21
N GLN A 44 4.43 -11.23 -5.64
CA GLN A 44 4.64 -12.67 -5.60
C GLN A 44 4.66 -13.23 -4.17
N CYS A 45 5.16 -12.45 -3.21
CA CYS A 45 5.17 -12.81 -1.79
C CYS A 45 3.84 -12.56 -1.07
N GLY A 46 2.75 -12.26 -1.79
CA GLY A 46 1.44 -12.04 -1.17
C GLY A 46 1.31 -10.69 -0.45
N GLY A 47 2.07 -9.68 -0.86
CA GLY A 47 2.07 -8.37 -0.21
C GLY A 47 0.79 -7.54 -0.43
N ILE A 48 0.01 -7.79 -1.49
CA ILE A 48 -1.19 -6.98 -1.81
C ILE A 48 -2.24 -7.03 -0.69
N PRO A 49 -2.68 -8.21 -0.19
CA PRO A 49 -3.59 -8.29 0.94
C PRO A 49 -3.10 -7.54 2.19
N LEU A 50 -1.78 -7.61 2.47
CA LEU A 50 -1.16 -6.95 3.62
C LEU A 50 -1.20 -5.42 3.47
N VAL A 51 -0.90 -4.91 2.27
CA VAL A 51 -0.99 -3.47 1.96
C VAL A 51 -2.44 -2.98 2.08
N VAL A 52 -3.41 -3.73 1.55
CA VAL A 52 -4.83 -3.38 1.64
C VAL A 52 -5.31 -3.36 3.09
N GLN A 53 -4.93 -4.36 3.90
CA GLN A 53 -5.24 -4.39 5.34
C GLN A 53 -4.73 -3.13 6.06
N CYS A 54 -3.54 -2.65 5.68
CA CYS A 54 -2.92 -1.47 6.28
C CYS A 54 -3.67 -0.15 6.02
N LEU A 55 -4.61 -0.11 5.07
CA LEU A 55 -5.52 1.03 4.91
C LEU A 55 -6.39 1.22 6.16
N SER A 56 -6.72 0.17 6.90
CA SER A 56 -7.54 0.28 8.12
C SER A 56 -6.72 0.53 9.40
N SER A 57 -5.42 0.81 9.28
CA SER A 57 -4.54 1.01 10.43
C SER A 57 -4.91 2.27 11.23
N PRO A 58 -4.85 2.23 12.57
CA PRO A 58 -4.98 3.44 13.39
C PRO A 58 -3.74 4.37 13.26
N VAL A 59 -2.62 3.85 12.75
CA VAL A 59 -1.38 4.61 12.55
C VAL A 59 -1.44 5.36 11.23
N ARG A 60 -1.47 6.69 11.30
CA ARG A 60 -1.63 7.54 10.11
C ARG A 60 -0.55 7.32 9.06
N ASN A 61 0.69 7.10 9.47
CA ASN A 61 1.79 6.87 8.54
C ASN A 61 1.65 5.54 7.79
N THR A 62 1.21 4.48 8.47
CA THR A 62 0.92 3.18 7.87
C THR A 62 -0.11 3.32 6.75
N VAL A 63 -1.19 4.09 6.96
CA VAL A 63 -2.20 4.38 5.93
C VAL A 63 -1.61 5.17 4.76
N ASN A 64 -0.80 6.19 5.02
CA ASN A 64 -0.09 6.95 3.97
C ASN A 64 0.79 6.03 3.11
N TYR A 65 1.59 5.17 3.75
CA TYR A 65 2.45 4.22 3.05
C TYR A 65 1.64 3.19 2.27
N ALA A 66 0.50 2.73 2.78
CA ALA A 66 -0.39 1.83 2.06
C ALA A 66 -0.96 2.47 0.79
N LEU A 67 -1.50 3.69 0.88
CA LEU A 67 -2.00 4.44 -0.28
C LEU A 67 -0.89 4.66 -1.33
N GLY A 68 0.29 5.08 -0.87
CA GLY A 68 1.46 5.26 -1.73
C GLY A 68 1.92 3.96 -2.39
N ALA A 69 1.95 2.85 -1.65
CA ALA A 69 2.33 1.55 -2.19
C ALA A 69 1.35 1.07 -3.26
N LEU A 70 0.03 1.20 -3.03
CA LEU A 70 -0.99 0.80 -4.02
C LEU A 70 -0.84 1.56 -5.34
N TYR A 71 -0.45 2.84 -5.31
CA TYR A 71 -0.20 3.65 -6.51
C TYR A 71 0.88 3.05 -7.42
N TYR A 72 1.91 2.42 -6.84
CA TYR A 72 3.00 1.79 -7.57
C TYR A 72 2.76 0.30 -7.86
N LEU A 73 2.13 -0.42 -6.92
CA LEU A 73 1.88 -1.85 -7.04
C LEU A 73 0.79 -2.18 -8.08
N CYS A 74 -0.23 -1.32 -8.22
CA CYS A 74 -1.31 -1.57 -9.18
C CYS A 74 -0.80 -1.56 -10.62
N ASN A 75 -0.99 -2.68 -11.30
CA ASN A 75 -0.62 -2.90 -12.70
C ASN A 75 -1.58 -3.92 -13.34
N LYS A 76 -1.39 -4.17 -14.64
CA LYS A 76 -2.29 -5.06 -15.42
C LYS A 76 -2.45 -6.45 -14.82
N SER A 77 -1.43 -7.01 -14.18
CA SER A 77 -1.42 -8.38 -13.68
C SER A 77 -2.13 -8.56 -12.34
N ASN A 78 -2.28 -7.49 -11.54
CA ASN A 78 -2.87 -7.55 -10.19
C ASN A 78 -4.05 -6.56 -10.00
N ARG A 79 -4.50 -5.94 -11.10
CA ARG A 79 -5.58 -4.95 -11.09
C ARG A 79 -6.88 -5.49 -10.50
N GLU A 80 -7.26 -6.71 -10.83
CA GLU A 80 -8.49 -7.35 -10.33
C GLU A 80 -8.48 -7.55 -8.81
N GLU A 81 -7.30 -7.68 -8.21
CA GLU A 81 -7.15 -7.82 -6.77
C GLU A 81 -7.16 -6.47 -6.06
N ILE A 82 -6.48 -5.46 -6.64
CA ILE A 82 -6.34 -4.13 -6.04
C ILE A 82 -7.60 -3.27 -6.25
N LEU A 83 -8.30 -3.42 -7.38
CA LEU A 83 -9.50 -2.63 -7.70
C LEU A 83 -10.80 -3.35 -7.34
N LYS A 84 -10.78 -4.22 -6.33
CA LYS A 84 -12.02 -4.77 -5.78
C LYS A 84 -12.90 -3.63 -5.25
N PRO A 85 -14.23 -3.73 -5.37
CA PRO A 85 -15.14 -2.67 -4.93
C PRO A 85 -14.88 -2.19 -3.50
N GLU A 86 -14.65 -3.11 -2.57
CA GLU A 86 -14.38 -2.77 -1.17
C GLU A 86 -13.08 -1.96 -0.96
N VAL A 87 -12.08 -2.13 -1.83
CA VAL A 87 -10.83 -1.37 -1.77
C VAL A 87 -11.03 0.02 -2.37
N ILE A 88 -11.74 0.10 -3.50
CA ILE A 88 -12.09 1.38 -4.14
C ILE A 88 -12.92 2.24 -3.20
N ASP A 89 -13.95 1.69 -2.56
CA ASP A 89 -14.80 2.41 -1.61
C ASP A 89 -13.99 3.00 -0.43
N VAL A 90 -12.92 2.32 0.00
CA VAL A 90 -12.01 2.85 1.03
C VAL A 90 -11.18 4.01 0.47
N ILE A 91 -10.62 3.86 -0.73
CA ILE A 91 -9.78 4.88 -1.35
C ILE A 91 -10.59 6.14 -1.70
N GLU A 92 -11.81 6.00 -2.20
CA GLU A 92 -12.72 7.12 -2.47
C GLU A 92 -13.03 7.91 -1.19
N ARG A 93 -13.31 7.22 -0.07
CA ARG A 93 -13.47 7.90 1.24
C ARG A 93 -12.23 8.67 1.66
N TYR A 94 -11.02 8.14 1.40
CA TYR A 94 -9.79 8.91 1.65
C TYR A 94 -9.65 10.11 0.72
N ALA A 95 -10.02 9.98 -0.56
CA ALA A 95 -10.01 11.07 -1.52
C ALA A 95 -10.90 12.24 -1.08
N GLU A 96 -12.04 11.96 -0.44
CA GLU A 96 -12.97 12.96 0.10
C GLU A 96 -12.54 13.54 1.46
N ALA A 97 -11.68 12.86 2.21
CA ALA A 97 -11.26 13.23 3.56
C ALA A 97 -10.23 14.38 3.64
N GLN A 98 -10.22 15.30 2.67
CA GLN A 98 -9.22 16.39 2.57
C GLN A 98 -9.17 17.29 3.82
N THR A 99 -10.33 17.52 4.45
CA THR A 99 -10.44 18.33 5.68
C THR A 99 -9.86 17.63 6.91
N VAL A 100 -9.71 16.30 6.88
CA VAL A 100 -9.15 15.49 7.96
C VAL A 100 -7.66 15.23 7.74
N ASN A 101 -7.27 14.87 6.51
CA ASN A 101 -5.89 14.62 6.16
C ASN A 101 -5.64 14.86 4.66
N VAL A 102 -4.99 15.98 4.36
CA VAL A 102 -4.65 16.37 2.99
C VAL A 102 -3.76 15.33 2.30
N SER A 103 -2.85 14.69 3.03
CA SER A 103 -1.95 13.66 2.46
C SER A 103 -2.72 12.44 1.97
N PHE A 104 -3.68 11.95 2.77
CA PHE A 104 -4.54 10.83 2.37
C PHE A 104 -5.34 11.16 1.12
N SER A 105 -5.97 12.34 1.11
CA SER A 105 -6.77 12.80 -0.03
C SER A 105 -5.95 12.89 -1.30
N ASN A 106 -4.75 13.46 -1.23
CA ASN A 106 -3.89 13.60 -2.41
C ASN A 106 -3.41 12.26 -2.97
N LEU A 107 -2.96 11.34 -2.11
CA LEU A 107 -2.51 10.02 -2.54
C LEU A 107 -3.66 9.17 -3.10
N ALA A 108 -4.83 9.22 -2.46
CA ALA A 108 -6.02 8.52 -2.92
C ALA A 108 -6.49 9.05 -4.28
N LYS A 109 -6.56 10.37 -4.47
CA LYS A 109 -6.88 10.98 -5.77
C LYS A 109 -5.88 10.56 -6.85
N ALA A 110 -4.58 10.65 -6.55
CA ALA A 110 -3.54 10.23 -7.49
C ALA A 110 -3.64 8.74 -7.89
N PHE A 111 -4.02 7.87 -6.94
CA PHE A 111 -4.31 6.47 -7.23
C PHE A 111 -5.50 6.32 -8.18
N LEU A 112 -6.63 6.96 -7.86
CA LEU A 112 -7.87 6.86 -8.64
C LEU A 112 -7.67 7.41 -10.06
N ASP A 113 -7.05 8.58 -10.20
CA ASP A 113 -6.79 9.22 -11.50
C ASP A 113 -5.94 8.33 -12.42
N LYS A 114 -4.99 7.57 -11.85
CA LYS A 114 -4.09 6.69 -12.60
C LYS A 114 -4.72 5.34 -12.95
N HIS A 115 -5.52 4.79 -12.03
CA HIS A 115 -5.89 3.38 -12.07
C HIS A 115 -7.39 3.10 -12.10
N ALA A 116 -8.25 4.04 -11.75
CA ALA A 116 -9.70 3.82 -11.64
C ALA A 116 -10.53 4.64 -12.65
N CYS A 117 -9.91 5.52 -13.44
CA CYS A 117 -10.53 6.19 -14.59
C CYS A 117 -10.49 5.36 -15.88
#